data_AF-A0A961JN87-F1
#
_entry.id   AF-A0A961JN87-F1
#
_cell.length_a   1.000
_cell.length_b   1.000
_cell.length_c   1.000
_cell.angle_alpha   90.00
_cell.angle_beta   90.00
_cell.angle_gamma   90.00
#
_symmetry.space_group_name_H-M   'P 1'
#
loop_
_entity.id
_entity.type
_entity.pdbx_description
1 polymer ?
#
loop_
_entity_poly.entity_id
_entity_poly.type
_entity_poly.pdbx_seq_one_letter_code
_entity_poly.pdbx_strand_id
1 'polypeptide(L)'
;MTDAPDKPAKPAKPQKRLTRRELERRRVLLRSIGAGVVAVTAGLVGLYPVVRRVFDRLRPPGALDEQKFLASCIKCGQCVQVCPVQAIKLGDGDEGYGLGVPHIDARAQACDFSCDAVQCVLACPTGALSHEIATKEEVTMGVARLARPDACLAMRGEGFKGTARGPDFAGLLRYEEIDRWEPQPVAAYDYDL
;
A
#
# COMPACT_ATOMS: atom_id res chain seq x y z
N MET A 1 -71.70 -3.93 -28.01
CA MET A 1 -70.42 -3.28 -27.73
C MET A 1 -69.46 -3.65 -28.83
N THR A 2 -68.78 -2.65 -29.37
CA THR A 2 -67.98 -2.66 -30.58
C THR A 2 -66.68 -3.45 -30.40
N ASP A 3 -66.52 -4.55 -31.13
CA ASP A 3 -65.20 -5.11 -31.42
C ASP A 3 -64.56 -4.27 -32.54
N ALA A 4 -63.45 -3.61 -32.21
CA ALA A 4 -62.68 -2.80 -33.14
C ALA A 4 -61.96 -3.69 -34.17
N PRO A 5 -61.93 -3.34 -35.46
CA PRO A 5 -61.17 -4.10 -36.43
C PRO A 5 -59.67 -3.92 -36.18
N ASP A 6 -58.97 -5.05 -36.11
CA ASP A 6 -57.53 -5.16 -35.93
C ASP A 6 -56.78 -4.45 -37.08
N LYS A 7 -55.80 -3.61 -36.74
CA LYS A 7 -55.01 -2.86 -37.72
C LYS A 7 -54.02 -3.82 -38.39
N PRO A 8 -53.91 -3.84 -39.73
CA PRO A 8 -52.93 -4.70 -40.39
C PRO A 8 -51.52 -4.28 -40.01
N ALA A 9 -50.74 -5.23 -39.48
CA ALA A 9 -49.34 -5.05 -39.15
C ALA A 9 -48.54 -4.66 -40.41
N LYS A 10 -47.71 -3.61 -40.29
CA LYS A 10 -46.87 -3.14 -41.40
C LYS A 10 -45.87 -4.22 -41.84
N PRO A 11 -45.63 -4.39 -43.15
CA PRO A 11 -44.70 -5.41 -43.64
C PRO A 11 -43.28 -5.10 -43.17
N ALA A 12 -42.61 -6.11 -42.60
CA ALA A 12 -41.24 -6.01 -42.18
C ALA A 12 -40.33 -5.70 -43.38
N LYS A 13 -39.50 -4.66 -43.28
CA LYS A 13 -38.58 -4.26 -44.35
C LYS A 13 -37.59 -5.41 -44.66
N PRO A 14 -37.27 -5.66 -45.94
CA PRO A 14 -36.38 -6.75 -46.32
C PRO A 14 -34.98 -6.48 -45.81
N GLN A 15 -34.44 -7.40 -45.00
CA GLN A 15 -33.07 -7.31 -44.54
C GLN A 15 -32.12 -7.58 -45.71
N LYS A 16 -31.36 -6.56 -46.12
CA LYS A 16 -30.30 -6.71 -47.13
C LYS A 16 -29.31 -7.80 -46.67
N ARG A 17 -29.27 -8.92 -47.39
CA ARG A 17 -28.25 -9.96 -47.19
C ARG A 17 -26.90 -9.42 -47.68
N LEU A 18 -25.98 -9.22 -46.75
CA LEU A 18 -24.61 -8.80 -47.05
C LEU A 18 -23.93 -9.86 -47.92
N THR A 19 -23.15 -9.41 -48.90
CA THR A 19 -22.32 -10.27 -49.73
C THR A 19 -21.21 -10.91 -48.88
N ARG A 20 -20.69 -12.06 -49.31
CA ARG A 20 -19.61 -12.78 -48.61
C ARG A 20 -18.38 -11.89 -48.37
N ARG A 21 -18.04 -11.02 -49.33
CA ARG A 21 -16.96 -10.03 -49.25
C ARG A 21 -17.23 -8.94 -48.21
N GLU A 22 -18.47 -8.46 -48.09
CA GLU A 22 -18.85 -7.46 -47.06
C GLU A 22 -18.84 -8.06 -45.65
N LEU A 23 -19.25 -9.33 -45.51
CA LEU A 23 -19.16 -10.07 -44.24
C LEU A 23 -17.71 -10.30 -43.83
N GLU A 24 -16.82 -10.62 -44.76
CA GLU A 24 -15.37 -10.77 -44.50
C GLU A 24 -14.73 -9.44 -44.11
N ARG A 25 -15.03 -8.33 -44.81
CA ARG A 25 -14.54 -6.98 -44.43
C ARG A 25 -15.02 -6.55 -43.04
N ARG A 26 -16.30 -6.78 -42.71
CA ARG A 26 -16.82 -6.53 -41.34
C ARG A 26 -16.11 -7.38 -40.30
N ARG A 27 -15.84 -8.66 -40.59
CA ARG A 27 -15.11 -9.55 -39.66
C ARG A 27 -13.69 -9.08 -39.42
N VAL A 28 -12.98 -8.65 -40.47
CA VAL A 28 -11.63 -8.10 -40.37
C VAL A 28 -11.63 -6.81 -39.54
N LEU A 29 -12.56 -5.88 -39.80
CA LEU A 29 -12.70 -4.64 -39.05
C LEU A 29 -13.02 -4.88 -37.57
N LEU A 30 -13.95 -5.78 -37.26
CA LEU A 30 -14.30 -6.10 -35.87
C LEU A 30 -13.14 -6.77 -35.13
N ARG A 31 -12.36 -7.63 -35.81
CA ARG A 31 -11.17 -8.25 -35.23
C ARG A 31 -10.06 -7.24 -34.97
N SER A 32 -9.82 -6.30 -35.87
CA SER A 32 -8.80 -5.26 -35.65
C SER A 32 -9.21 -4.29 -34.54
N ILE A 33 -10.49 -3.92 -34.44
CA ILE A 33 -11.00 -3.14 -33.29
C ILE A 33 -10.84 -3.93 -31.99
N GLY A 34 -11.25 -5.20 -31.97
CA GLY A 34 -11.12 -6.06 -30.79
C GLY A 34 -9.67 -6.20 -30.33
N ALA A 35 -8.75 -6.44 -31.28
CA ALA A 35 -7.31 -6.51 -30.99
C ALA A 35 -6.76 -5.17 -30.47
N GLY A 36 -7.19 -4.04 -31.06
CA GLY A 36 -6.81 -2.71 -30.60
C GLY A 36 -7.27 -2.41 -29.18
N VAL A 37 -8.53 -2.74 -28.84
CA VAL A 37 -9.07 -2.59 -27.48
C VAL A 37 -8.30 -3.45 -26.48
N VAL A 38 -8.00 -4.70 -26.81
CA VAL A 38 -7.19 -5.59 -25.95
C VAL A 38 -5.79 -5.03 -25.72
N ALA A 39 -5.12 -4.55 -26.77
CA ALA A 39 -3.79 -3.98 -26.66
C ALA A 39 -3.77 -2.72 -25.78
N VAL A 40 -4.73 -1.81 -25.97
CA VAL A 40 -4.84 -0.58 -25.18
C VAL A 40 -5.17 -0.90 -23.72
N THR A 41 -6.14 -1.78 -23.46
CA THR A 41 -6.49 -2.15 -22.09
C THR A 41 -5.35 -2.86 -21.38
N ALA A 42 -4.65 -3.80 -22.03
CA ALA A 42 -3.47 -4.45 -21.48
C ALA A 42 -2.34 -3.45 -21.17
N GLY A 43 -2.10 -2.46 -22.05
CA GLY A 43 -1.14 -1.39 -21.81
C GLY A 43 -1.50 -0.50 -20.62
N LEU A 44 -2.79 -0.21 -20.43
CA LEU A 44 -3.29 0.62 -19.32
C LEU A 44 -3.34 -0.13 -17.97
N VAL A 45 -3.39 -1.46 -17.95
CA VAL A 45 -3.35 -2.25 -16.70
C VAL A 45 -2.09 -1.95 -15.89
N GLY A 46 -0.94 -1.68 -16.54
CA GLY A 46 0.29 -1.29 -15.84
C GLY A 46 0.19 0.04 -15.07
N LEU A 47 -0.77 0.91 -15.40
CA LEU A 47 -1.01 2.17 -14.68
C LEU A 47 -1.91 1.99 -13.45
N TYR A 48 -2.62 0.86 -13.34
CA TYR A 48 -3.50 0.56 -12.22
C TYR A 48 -2.84 0.73 -10.84
N PRO A 49 -1.66 0.13 -10.55
CA PRO A 49 -1.03 0.28 -9.24
C PRO A 49 -0.64 1.72 -8.90
N VAL A 50 -0.21 2.50 -9.92
CA VAL A 50 0.18 3.91 -9.77
C VAL A 50 -1.04 4.78 -9.46
N VAL A 51 -2.13 4.61 -10.20
CA VAL A 51 -3.36 5.40 -10.01
C VAL A 51 -4.04 5.07 -8.68
N ARG A 52 -4.02 3.80 -8.28
CA ARG A 52 -4.71 3.34 -7.06
C ARG A 52 -3.89 3.50 -5.79
N ARG A 53 -2.64 3.98 -5.87
CA ARG A 53 -1.70 4.01 -4.74
C ARG A 53 -1.73 2.69 -3.97
N VAL A 54 -1.76 1.58 -4.70
CA VAL A 54 -1.73 0.22 -4.11
C VAL A 54 -0.45 0.02 -3.28
N PHE A 55 0.51 0.93 -3.51
CA PHE A 55 1.84 0.96 -2.98
C PHE A 55 2.07 2.19 -2.07
N ASP A 56 1.13 2.57 -1.22
CA ASP A 56 1.41 3.54 -0.14
C ASP A 56 2.08 2.78 1.02
N ARG A 57 3.41 2.71 1.02
CA ARG A 57 4.19 2.21 2.17
C ARG A 57 4.62 3.36 3.04
N LEU A 58 4.74 3.04 4.33
CA LEU A 58 5.18 3.98 5.34
C LEU A 58 6.62 4.43 5.03
N ARG A 59 6.88 5.73 5.02
CA ARG A 59 8.24 6.25 4.83
C ARG A 59 8.99 6.26 6.16
N PRO A 60 10.34 6.25 6.14
CA PRO A 60 11.14 6.38 7.35
C PRO A 60 10.82 7.67 8.12
N PRO A 61 11.14 7.72 9.43
CA PRO A 61 11.04 8.93 10.23
C PRO A 61 11.65 10.15 9.53
N GLY A 62 10.89 11.24 9.53
CA GLY A 62 11.30 12.52 8.96
C GLY A 62 11.33 12.62 7.44
N ALA A 63 10.80 11.64 6.70
CA ALA A 63 10.68 11.79 5.26
C ALA A 63 9.89 13.04 4.87
N LEU A 64 10.42 13.77 3.87
CA LEU A 64 9.72 14.89 3.24
C LEU A 64 8.43 14.41 2.53
N ASP A 65 7.62 15.36 2.08
CA ASP A 65 6.52 15.09 1.16
C ASP A 65 6.99 14.20 0.00
N GLU A 66 6.19 13.19 -0.37
CA GLU A 66 6.58 12.11 -1.28
C GLU A 66 7.36 12.58 -2.53
N GLN A 67 6.91 13.64 -3.22
CA GLN A 67 7.62 14.14 -4.40
C GLN A 67 9.00 14.73 -4.08
N LYS A 68 9.12 15.50 -3.00
CA LYS A 68 10.40 16.08 -2.55
C LYS A 68 11.32 14.97 -2.03
N PHE A 69 10.76 14.01 -1.30
CA PHE A 69 11.50 12.85 -0.82
C PHE A 69 12.09 12.05 -1.98
N LEU A 70 11.30 11.74 -3.01
CA LEU A 70 11.77 11.02 -4.19
C LEU A 70 12.80 11.81 -5.01
N ALA A 71 12.70 13.14 -5.03
CA ALA A 71 13.67 14.01 -5.70
C ALA A 71 15.01 14.13 -4.95
N SER A 72 14.97 14.12 -3.61
CA SER A 72 16.15 14.30 -2.75
C SER A 72 16.83 12.98 -2.37
N CYS A 73 16.11 11.86 -2.37
CA CYS A 73 16.65 10.56 -1.95
C CYS A 73 17.59 9.99 -3.02
N ILE A 74 18.88 9.94 -2.71
CA ILE A 74 19.91 9.33 -3.57
C ILE A 74 20.03 7.80 -3.39
N LYS A 75 19.14 7.18 -2.61
CA LYS A 75 19.07 5.72 -2.43
C LYS A 75 20.36 5.10 -1.89
N CYS A 76 21.09 5.83 -1.05
CA CYS A 76 22.38 5.40 -0.49
C CYS A 76 22.29 4.28 0.57
N GLY A 77 21.09 4.01 1.09
CA GLY A 77 20.88 2.94 2.09
C GLY A 77 21.41 3.24 3.50
N GLN A 78 21.96 4.42 3.78
CA GLN A 78 22.50 4.74 5.11
C GLN A 78 21.45 4.63 6.23
N CYS A 79 20.22 5.09 5.97
CA CYS A 79 19.10 4.94 6.89
C CYS A 79 18.78 3.48 7.25
N VAL A 80 19.02 2.53 6.33
CA VAL A 80 18.84 1.09 6.57
C VAL A 80 19.94 0.56 7.48
N GLN A 81 21.18 0.95 7.24
CA GLN A 81 22.34 0.47 8.01
C GLN A 81 22.31 0.93 9.47
N VAL A 82 21.84 2.15 9.72
CA VAL A 82 21.81 2.70 11.08
C VAL A 82 20.53 2.36 11.85
N CYS A 83 19.55 1.68 11.24
CA CYS A 83 18.30 1.35 11.92
C CYS A 83 18.52 0.14 12.84
N PRO A 84 18.57 0.29 14.18
CA PRO A 84 18.92 -0.82 15.07
C PRO A 84 17.86 -1.92 15.06
N VAL A 85 16.62 -1.56 14.73
CA VAL A 85 15.47 -2.47 14.70
C VAL A 85 15.17 -3.01 13.31
N GLN A 86 15.98 -2.64 12.31
CA GLN A 86 15.86 -3.11 10.93
C GLN A 86 14.46 -2.90 10.31
N ALA A 87 13.76 -1.84 10.72
CA ALA A 87 12.42 -1.50 10.22
C ALA A 87 12.44 -0.97 8.78
N ILE A 88 13.54 -0.32 8.38
CA ILE A 88 13.66 0.31 7.06
C ILE A 88 14.24 -0.69 6.06
N LYS A 89 13.54 -0.86 4.94
CA LYS A 89 13.95 -1.70 3.81
C LYS A 89 14.05 -0.85 2.55
N LEU A 90 14.90 -1.28 1.61
CA LEU A 90 14.92 -0.69 0.27
C LEU A 90 13.86 -1.39 -0.58
N GLY A 91 13.08 -0.61 -1.34
CA GLY A 91 12.08 -1.17 -2.25
C GLY A 91 12.74 -1.90 -3.41
N ASP A 92 12.19 -3.07 -3.74
CA ASP A 92 12.61 -3.83 -4.91
C ASP A 92 11.89 -3.33 -6.18
N GLY A 93 12.45 -3.65 -7.34
CA GLY A 93 11.98 -3.14 -8.64
C GLY A 93 10.58 -3.63 -9.03
N ASP A 94 10.18 -4.80 -8.52
CA ASP A 94 8.87 -5.43 -8.74
C ASP A 94 7.76 -4.88 -7.83
N GLU A 95 8.14 -4.17 -6.77
CA GLU A 95 7.19 -3.64 -5.81
C GLU A 95 6.59 -2.28 -6.22
N GLY A 96 7.13 -1.61 -7.25
CA GLY A 96 6.53 -0.40 -7.81
C GLY A 96 6.83 0.91 -7.07
N TYR A 97 7.78 0.91 -6.11
CA TYR A 97 8.12 2.07 -5.26
C TYR A 97 9.34 2.86 -5.75
N GLY A 98 9.86 2.50 -6.92
CA GLY A 98 11.18 2.91 -7.38
C GLY A 98 12.26 2.05 -6.72
N LEU A 99 13.03 1.35 -7.54
CA LEU A 99 14.15 0.52 -7.09
C LEU A 99 15.05 1.32 -6.14
N GLY A 100 15.30 0.79 -4.94
CA GLY A 100 16.19 1.37 -3.93
C GLY A 100 15.59 2.49 -3.07
N VAL A 101 14.29 2.81 -3.19
CA VAL A 101 13.67 3.83 -2.35
C VAL A 101 13.32 3.25 -0.97
N PRO A 102 13.74 3.88 0.15
CA PRO A 102 13.53 3.32 1.46
C PRO A 102 12.06 3.43 1.92
N HIS A 103 11.59 2.40 2.61
CA HIS A 103 10.23 2.28 3.13
C HIS A 103 10.21 1.39 4.39
N ILE A 104 9.07 1.34 5.08
CA ILE A 104 8.81 0.48 6.23
C ILE A 104 7.57 -0.38 5.94
N ASP A 105 7.71 -1.69 6.11
CA ASP A 105 6.59 -2.62 6.23
C ASP A 105 6.31 -2.86 7.71
N ALA A 106 5.39 -2.05 8.26
CA ALA A 106 5.08 -2.05 9.69
C ALA A 106 4.48 -3.38 10.19
N ARG A 107 3.95 -4.25 9.31
CA ARG A 107 3.46 -5.57 9.72
C ARG A 107 4.58 -6.58 9.86
N ALA A 108 5.65 -6.45 9.07
CA ALA A 108 6.82 -7.31 9.16
C ALA A 108 7.76 -6.86 10.29
N GLN A 109 8.10 -5.57 10.33
CA GLN A 109 8.92 -4.97 11.38
C GLN A 109 8.57 -3.48 11.50
N ALA A 110 7.96 -3.12 12.63
CA ALA A 110 7.62 -1.72 12.90
C ALA A 110 8.85 -0.93 13.33
N CYS A 111 8.82 0.38 13.08
CA CYS A 111 9.68 1.34 13.77
C CYS A 111 9.11 1.54 15.18
N ASP A 112 9.85 1.12 16.19
CA ASP A 112 9.52 1.20 17.61
C ASP A 112 10.24 2.38 18.31
N PHE A 113 10.90 3.24 17.53
CA PHE A 113 11.69 4.38 18.02
C PHE A 113 12.76 4.03 19.06
N SER A 114 13.26 2.79 19.12
CA SER A 114 14.33 2.38 20.05
C SER A 114 15.66 3.12 19.87
N CYS A 115 15.82 3.96 18.85
CA CYS A 115 17.05 4.72 18.61
C CYS A 115 17.08 6.15 19.21
N ASP A 116 16.00 6.58 19.90
CA ASP A 116 15.72 7.90 20.54
C ASP A 116 16.00 9.15 19.70
N ALA A 117 17.20 9.31 19.16
CA ALA A 117 17.66 10.43 18.35
C ALA A 117 17.46 10.20 16.84
N VAL A 118 16.43 9.42 16.45
CA VAL A 118 16.06 9.19 15.03
C VAL A 118 17.28 8.97 14.12
N GLN A 119 18.14 8.00 14.45
CA GLN A 119 19.45 7.79 13.80
C GLN A 119 19.40 7.78 12.26
N CYS A 120 18.32 7.28 11.68
CA CYS A 120 18.08 7.31 10.24
C CYS A 120 18.06 8.73 9.64
N VAL A 121 17.49 9.71 10.33
CA VAL A 121 17.48 11.13 9.96
C VAL A 121 18.90 11.68 9.96
N LEU A 122 19.63 11.46 11.06
CA LEU A 122 21.02 11.92 11.21
C LEU A 122 21.95 11.33 10.14
N ALA A 123 21.73 10.07 9.75
CA ALA A 123 22.51 9.40 8.72
C ALA A 123 22.11 9.79 7.28
N CYS A 124 21.02 10.54 7.08
CA CYS A 124 20.58 10.95 5.74
C CYS A 124 21.45 12.11 5.22
N PRO A 125 22.28 11.91 4.18
CA PRO A 125 23.22 12.95 3.74
C PRO A 125 22.57 14.04 2.89
N THR A 126 21.38 13.79 2.32
CA THR A 126 20.72 14.70 1.38
C THR A 126 19.59 15.50 1.97
N GLY A 127 19.24 15.26 3.24
CA GLY A 127 18.04 15.85 3.85
C GLY A 127 16.73 15.33 3.26
N ALA A 128 16.74 14.18 2.57
CA ALA A 128 15.49 13.49 2.18
C ALA A 128 14.68 13.08 3.42
N LEU A 129 15.37 12.80 4.53
CA LEU A 129 14.82 12.79 5.87
C LEU A 129 15.22 14.11 6.53
N SER A 130 14.23 14.89 6.98
CA SER A 130 14.40 16.26 7.49
C SER A 130 15.21 16.28 8.78
N HIS A 131 16.32 17.02 8.77
CA HIS A 131 17.15 17.27 9.95
C HIS A 131 16.52 18.26 10.94
N GLU A 132 15.36 18.82 10.62
CA GLU A 132 14.58 19.66 11.56
C GLU A 132 13.96 18.82 12.69
N ILE A 133 13.86 17.51 12.51
CA ILE A 133 13.37 16.58 13.52
C ILE A 133 14.54 16.13 14.38
N ALA A 134 14.55 16.58 15.63
CA ALA A 134 15.58 16.27 16.61
C ALA A 134 15.18 15.12 17.54
N THR A 135 13.87 14.90 17.73
CA THR A 135 13.33 13.93 18.70
C THR A 135 12.28 13.01 18.08
N LYS A 136 12.06 11.85 18.69
CA LYS A 136 11.06 10.87 18.19
C LYS A 136 9.64 11.40 18.27
N GLU A 137 9.34 12.30 19.22
CA GLU A 137 8.03 12.91 19.45
C GLU A 137 7.61 13.86 18.32
N GLU A 138 8.57 14.42 17.58
CA GLU A 138 8.34 15.30 16.43
C GLU A 138 8.05 14.52 15.13
N VAL A 139 8.27 13.20 15.13
CA VAL A 139 8.15 12.38 13.93
C VAL A 139 6.68 12.19 13.56
N THR A 140 6.34 12.58 12.33
CA THR A 140 5.09 12.20 11.69
C THR A 140 5.39 11.30 10.50
N MET A 141 5.07 10.01 10.61
CA MET A 141 5.30 9.02 9.54
C MET A 141 4.01 8.50 8.89
N GLY A 142 2.87 8.66 9.57
CA GLY A 142 1.56 8.20 9.10
C GLY A 142 0.55 8.19 10.25
N VAL A 143 -0.72 7.94 9.92
CA VAL A 143 -1.81 7.87 10.92
C VAL A 143 -2.26 6.42 11.06
N ALA A 144 -2.09 5.86 12.25
CA ALA A 144 -2.64 4.55 12.58
C ALA A 144 -4.15 4.64 12.78
N ARG A 145 -4.90 3.69 12.19
CA ARG A 145 -6.35 3.58 12.35
C ARG A 145 -6.70 2.25 12.99
N LEU A 146 -7.48 2.30 14.08
CA LEU A 146 -8.07 1.10 14.67
C LEU A 146 -9.09 0.50 13.71
N ALA A 147 -8.88 -0.77 13.35
CA ALA A 147 -9.81 -1.49 12.48
C ALA A 147 -11.17 -1.75 13.16
N ARG A 148 -11.17 -1.94 14.48
CA ARG A 148 -12.35 -2.14 15.33
C ARG A 148 -12.21 -1.31 16.61
N PRO A 149 -12.53 -0.01 16.58
CA PRO A 149 -12.40 0.86 17.75
C PRO A 149 -13.22 0.39 18.95
N ASP A 150 -14.39 -0.21 18.68
CA ASP A 150 -15.32 -0.81 19.65
C ASP A 150 -14.73 -2.03 20.38
N ALA A 151 -13.79 -2.75 19.78
CA ALA A 151 -13.12 -3.89 20.39
C ALA A 151 -11.81 -3.51 21.13
N CYS A 152 -11.37 -2.25 21.05
CA CYS A 152 -10.12 -1.82 21.67
C CYS A 152 -10.31 -1.61 23.18
N LEU A 153 -9.59 -2.40 24.00
CA LEU A 153 -9.66 -2.34 25.46
C LEU A 153 -9.34 -0.93 25.98
N ALA A 154 -8.30 -0.29 25.46
CA ALA A 154 -7.93 1.08 25.81
C ALA A 154 -9.04 2.10 25.49
N MET A 155 -9.73 1.98 24.35
CA MET A 155 -10.85 2.86 24.00
C MET A 155 -12.06 2.66 24.92
N ARG A 156 -12.21 1.46 25.49
CA ARG A 156 -13.26 1.12 26.46
C ARG A 156 -12.88 1.49 27.90
N GLY A 157 -11.64 1.91 28.15
CA GLY A 157 -11.12 2.15 29.49
C GLY A 157 -10.92 0.85 30.29
N GLU A 158 -10.72 -0.27 29.62
CA GLU A 158 -10.49 -1.57 30.23
C GLU A 158 -9.00 -1.91 30.22
N GLY A 159 -8.52 -2.43 31.36
CA GLY A 159 -7.18 -2.99 31.48
C GLY A 159 -7.06 -4.37 30.84
N PHE A 160 -5.84 -4.89 30.82
CA PHE A 160 -5.51 -6.21 30.31
C PHE A 160 -4.49 -6.90 31.21
N LYS A 161 -4.84 -8.10 31.71
CA LYS A 161 -3.95 -8.96 32.47
C LYS A 161 -3.78 -10.30 31.75
N GLY A 162 -2.55 -10.72 31.49
CA GLY A 162 -2.25 -11.97 30.80
C GLY A 162 -1.34 -11.81 29.59
N THR A 163 -1.27 -12.85 28.76
CA THR A 163 -0.50 -12.83 27.51
C THR A 163 -1.31 -12.22 26.36
N ALA A 164 -0.79 -11.16 25.76
CA ALA A 164 -1.50 -10.44 24.68
C ALA A 164 -1.68 -11.28 23.40
N ARG A 165 -0.86 -12.31 23.22
CA ARG A 165 -0.84 -13.18 22.04
C ARG A 165 -0.60 -14.62 22.45
N GLY A 166 -1.20 -15.55 21.70
CA GLY A 166 -1.02 -16.99 21.90
C GLY A 166 0.38 -17.49 21.52
N PRO A 167 0.72 -18.75 21.86
CA PRO A 167 2.07 -19.31 21.71
C PRO A 167 2.57 -19.35 20.25
N ASP A 168 1.65 -19.42 19.28
CA ASP A 168 2.00 -19.47 17.85
C ASP A 168 2.37 -18.09 17.26
N PHE A 169 2.27 -17.02 18.05
CA PHE A 169 2.60 -15.68 17.57
C PHE A 169 4.11 -15.42 17.63
N ALA A 170 4.75 -15.39 16.46
CA ALA A 170 6.19 -15.19 16.32
C ALA A 170 6.68 -13.74 16.50
N GLY A 171 5.78 -12.78 16.76
CA GLY A 171 6.15 -11.38 16.85
C GLY A 171 7.01 -11.07 18.08
N LEU A 172 8.01 -10.22 17.88
CA LEU A 172 8.91 -9.76 18.93
C LEU A 172 8.66 -8.27 19.23
N LEU A 173 8.94 -7.85 20.46
CA LEU A 173 8.87 -6.45 20.88
C LEU A 173 10.05 -6.14 21.83
N ARG A 174 10.60 -4.94 21.71
CA ARG A 174 11.61 -4.42 22.66
C ARG A 174 10.87 -3.68 23.77
N TYR A 175 11.15 -4.04 25.02
CA TYR A 175 10.50 -3.45 26.19
C TYR A 175 11.53 -2.57 26.90
N GLU A 176 11.22 -1.28 27.06
CA GLU A 176 12.15 -0.32 27.68
C GLU A 176 12.49 -0.70 29.12
N GLU A 177 11.51 -1.21 29.88
CA GLU A 177 11.68 -1.71 31.25
C GLU A 177 12.53 -3.00 31.39
N ILE A 178 12.76 -3.77 30.33
CA ILE A 178 13.55 -5.02 30.38
C ILE A 178 14.93 -4.80 29.77
N ASP A 179 14.94 -4.61 28.46
CA ASP A 179 16.10 -4.30 27.64
C ASP A 179 15.57 -3.69 26.34
N ARG A 180 15.91 -2.43 26.11
CA ARG A 180 15.51 -1.68 24.92
C ARG A 180 16.15 -2.17 23.62
N TRP A 181 17.17 -3.03 23.67
CA TRP A 181 17.92 -3.51 22.51
C TRP A 181 17.60 -4.97 22.17
N GLU A 182 17.39 -5.80 23.20
CA GLU A 182 17.07 -7.21 23.02
C GLU A 182 15.56 -7.44 22.86
N PRO A 183 15.09 -7.84 21.67
CA PRO A 183 13.67 -8.05 21.43
C PRO A 183 13.19 -9.34 22.11
N GLN A 184 12.08 -9.26 22.84
CA GLN A 184 11.48 -10.39 23.55
C GLN A 184 10.23 -10.92 22.80
N PRO A 185 9.94 -12.23 22.86
CA PRO A 185 8.73 -12.79 22.27
C PRO A 185 7.48 -12.23 22.95
N VAL A 186 6.56 -11.65 22.16
CA VAL A 186 5.30 -11.09 22.70
C VAL A 186 4.43 -12.17 23.34
N ALA A 187 4.48 -13.40 22.81
CA ALA A 187 3.75 -14.54 23.36
C ALA A 187 4.26 -15.02 24.74
N ALA A 188 5.49 -14.66 25.10
CA ALA A 188 6.11 -15.04 26.37
C ALA A 188 6.05 -13.93 27.43
N TYR A 189 5.54 -12.74 27.07
CA TYR A 189 5.47 -11.60 27.97
C TYR A 189 4.07 -11.47 28.57
N ASP A 190 4.01 -11.40 29.90
CA ASP A 190 2.78 -11.22 30.67
C ASP A 190 2.55 -9.73 30.94
N TYR A 191 1.37 -9.25 30.58
CA TYR A 191 0.97 -7.86 30.74
C TYR A 191 0.09 -7.68 31.98
N ASP A 192 0.24 -6.53 32.65
CA ASP A 192 -0.61 -6.08 33.75
C ASP A 192 -0.87 -4.57 33.56
N LEU A 193 -1.72 -4.25 32.58
CA LEU A 193 -2.04 -2.89 32.12
C LEU A 193 -3.45 -2.45 32.51
#